data_AF-U5CUE1-F1
#
_entry.id   AF-U5CUE1-F1
#
_cell.length_a   1.000
_cell.length_b   1.000
_cell.length_c   1.000
_cell.angle_alpha   90.00
_cell.angle_beta   90.00
_cell.angle_gamma   90.00
#
_symmetry.space_group_name_H-M   'P 1'
#
loop_
_entity.id
_entity.type
_entity.pdbx_description
1 polymer ?
#
loop_
_entity_poly.entity_id
_entity_poly.type
_entity_poly.pdbx_seq_one_letter_code
_entity_poly.pdbx_strand_id
1 'polypeptide(L)'
;LPTSASIAGHGRKDPFLSKPKSQQMTLKGMVKATRNMLGRYVGKWFYDKGIPFDAANSTYFPPMVSAIQRVRLGVKPPKAYELSGPILDDEVEEVKKWIEEYKQSWPRIGITLMSDGWLNE
;
A
#
# COMPACT_ATOMS: atom_id res chain seq x y z
N LEU A 1 -15.02 33.23 30.04
CA LEU A 1 -13.87 32.71 29.26
C LEU A 1 -12.96 31.94 30.20
N PRO A 2 -12.85 30.60 30.10
CA PRO A 2 -11.73 29.89 30.68
C PRO A 2 -10.70 29.54 29.59
N THR A 3 -9.44 29.76 29.95
CA THR A 3 -8.23 29.54 29.16
C THR A 3 -8.08 28.08 28.76
N SER A 4 -7.97 27.81 27.46
CA SER A 4 -7.69 26.47 26.91
C SER A 4 -6.23 26.10 27.17
N ALA A 5 -6.00 25.10 28.02
CA ALA A 5 -4.69 24.51 28.21
C ALA A 5 -4.40 23.56 27.03
N SER A 6 -3.40 23.90 26.21
CA SER A 6 -2.94 23.05 25.13
C SER A 6 -2.16 21.87 25.70
N ILE A 7 -2.76 20.68 25.70
CA ILE A 7 -2.06 19.44 26.02
C ILE A 7 -1.23 19.06 24.79
N ALA A 8 0.05 19.44 24.80
CA ALA A 8 1.03 18.90 23.88
C ALA A 8 1.18 17.39 24.13
N GLY A 9 0.40 16.58 23.42
CA GLY A 9 0.52 15.14 23.42
C GLY A 9 1.85 14.73 22.81
N HIS A 10 2.89 14.56 23.63
CA HIS A 10 4.03 13.75 23.23
C HIS A 10 3.58 12.29 23.16
N GLY A 11 3.04 11.90 22.00
CA GLY A 11 2.69 10.52 21.70
C GLY A 11 3.89 9.60 21.96
N ARG A 12 3.66 8.53 22.72
CA ARG A 12 4.66 7.51 23.03
C ARG A 12 5.21 6.96 21.71
N LYS A 13 6.43 7.35 21.34
CA LYS A 13 7.06 6.85 20.11
C LYS A 13 7.23 5.34 20.25
N ASP A 14 6.66 4.59 19.30
CA ASP A 14 6.79 3.14 19.27
C ASP A 14 8.29 2.77 19.22
N PRO A 15 8.82 1.99 20.19
CA PRO A 15 10.23 1.60 20.22
C PRO A 15 10.70 0.93 18.93
N PHE A 16 9.79 0.32 18.16
CA PHE A 16 10.11 -0.31 16.88
C PHE A 16 10.35 0.69 15.74
N LEU A 17 9.87 1.93 15.84
CA LEU A 17 10.21 2.99 14.88
C LEU A 17 11.60 3.61 15.17
N SER A 18 12.26 3.19 16.25
CA SER A 18 13.62 3.61 16.57
C SER A 18 14.66 2.76 15.82
N LYS A 19 15.84 3.34 15.56
CA LYS A 19 16.94 2.63 14.89
C LYS A 19 17.35 1.41 15.73
N PRO A 20 17.48 0.21 15.13
CA PRO A 20 17.90 -0.97 15.87
C PRO A 20 19.31 -0.79 16.44
N LYS A 21 19.52 -1.24 17.69
CA LYS A 21 20.85 -1.30 18.31
C LYS A 21 21.68 -2.39 17.63
N SER A 22 22.97 -2.13 17.40
CA SER A 22 23.87 -3.12 16.80
C SER A 22 24.09 -4.30 17.76
N GLN A 23 23.81 -5.50 17.28
CA GLN A 23 24.07 -6.76 17.99
C GLN A 23 24.73 -7.72 16.99
N GLN A 24 25.88 -8.31 17.35
CA GLN A 24 26.55 -9.28 16.47
C GLN A 24 25.67 -10.53 16.30
N MET A 25 25.34 -10.86 15.04
CA MET A 25 24.58 -12.05 14.66
C MET A 25 25.21 -12.73 13.45
N THR A 26 24.95 -14.03 13.27
CA THR A 26 25.37 -14.78 12.08
C THR A 26 24.58 -14.33 10.85
N LEU A 27 25.13 -14.50 9.63
CA LEU A 27 24.48 -14.09 8.37
C LEU A 27 23.07 -14.69 8.21
N LYS A 28 22.91 -15.98 8.54
CA LYS A 28 21.60 -16.66 8.54
C LYS A 28 20.63 -16.05 9.57
N GLY A 29 21.14 -15.66 10.74
CA GLY A 29 20.39 -14.95 11.77
C GLY A 29 19.93 -13.56 11.29
N MET A 30 20.81 -12.84 10.59
CA MET A 30 20.52 -11.51 10.05
C MET A 30 19.41 -11.54 8.99
N VAL A 31 19.44 -12.49 8.06
CA VAL A 31 18.38 -12.67 7.04
C VAL A 31 17.04 -13.00 7.69
N LYS A 32 17.03 -13.90 8.68
CA LYS A 32 15.81 -14.27 9.43
C LYS A 32 15.25 -13.07 10.20
N ALA A 33 16.12 -12.29 10.85
CA ALA A 33 15.72 -11.08 11.58
C ALA A 33 15.11 -10.04 10.64
N THR A 34 15.72 -9.78 9.49
CA THR A 34 15.21 -8.81 8.49
C THR A 34 13.85 -9.23 7.93
N ARG A 35 13.65 -10.52 7.60
CA ARG A 35 12.34 -11.04 7.16
C ARG A 35 11.27 -10.86 8.24
N ASN A 36 11.62 -11.16 9.50
CA ASN A 36 10.70 -11.00 10.64
C ASN A 36 10.36 -9.52 10.89
N MET A 37 11.30 -8.61 10.65
CA MET A 37 11.06 -7.16 10.78
C MET A 37 10.12 -6.64 9.69
N LEU A 38 10.30 -7.04 8.43
CA LEU A 38 9.40 -6.67 7.33
C LEU A 38 7.96 -7.07 7.63
N GLY A 39 7.74 -8.34 8.01
CA GLY A 39 6.41 -8.83 8.35
C GLY A 39 5.77 -8.07 9.52
N ARG A 40 6.57 -7.66 10.52
CA ARG A 40 6.08 -6.83 11.64
C ARG A 40 5.68 -5.42 11.22
N TYR A 41 6.44 -4.76 10.34
CA TYR A 41 6.08 -3.43 9.84
C TYR A 41 4.82 -3.47 8.98
N VAL A 42 4.70 -4.46 8.09
CA VAL A 42 3.48 -4.70 7.31
C VAL A 42 2.30 -4.92 8.25
N GLY A 43 2.43 -5.80 9.24
CA GLY A 43 1.37 -6.06 10.22
C GLY A 43 0.94 -4.81 10.99
N LYS A 44 1.90 -4.02 11.50
CA LYS A 44 1.60 -2.74 12.17
C LYS A 44 0.82 -1.77 11.28
N TRP A 45 1.17 -1.68 9.99
CA TRP A 45 0.45 -0.82 9.05
C TRP A 45 -0.98 -1.31 8.79
N PHE A 46 -1.19 -2.63 8.65
CA PHE A 46 -2.54 -3.21 8.55
C PHE A 46 -3.39 -2.88 9.79
N TYR A 47 -2.83 -3.03 10.99
CA TYR A 47 -3.54 -2.75 12.24
C TYR A 47 -3.85 -1.26 12.40
N ASP A 48 -2.90 -0.37 12.09
CA ASP A 48 -3.07 1.09 12.18
C ASP A 48 -4.13 1.62 11.22
N LYS A 49 -4.21 1.05 10.01
CA LYS A 49 -5.15 1.47 8.96
C LYS A 49 -6.45 0.66 8.93
N GLY A 50 -6.61 -0.33 9.79
CA GLY A 50 -7.79 -1.19 9.81
C GLY A 50 -7.98 -1.95 8.50
N ILE A 51 -6.89 -2.31 7.81
CA ILE A 51 -6.95 -3.01 6.53
C ILE A 51 -7.35 -4.47 6.78
N PRO A 52 -8.39 -5.01 6.13
CA PRO A 52 -8.75 -6.42 6.22
C PRO A 52 -7.58 -7.32 5.81
N PHE A 53 -7.37 -8.43 6.53
CA PHE A 53 -6.24 -9.34 6.23
C PHE A 53 -6.33 -9.97 4.85
N ASP A 54 -7.53 -10.09 4.29
CA ASP A 54 -7.75 -10.56 2.93
C ASP A 54 -7.08 -9.67 1.86
N ALA A 55 -6.80 -8.39 2.17
CA ALA A 55 -6.05 -7.53 1.27
C ALA A 55 -4.63 -8.07 0.95
N ALA A 56 -4.06 -8.91 1.82
CA ALA A 56 -2.78 -9.59 1.55
C ALA A 56 -2.89 -10.69 0.48
N ASN A 57 -4.10 -11.17 0.17
CA ASN A 57 -4.36 -12.13 -0.91
C ASN A 57 -4.51 -11.45 -2.28
N SER A 58 -4.48 -10.12 -2.34
CA SER A 58 -4.48 -9.38 -3.60
C SER A 58 -3.32 -9.82 -4.50
N THR A 59 -3.59 -9.97 -5.79
CA THR A 59 -2.59 -10.25 -6.83
C THR A 59 -1.47 -9.21 -6.87
N TYR A 60 -1.74 -7.98 -6.41
CA TYR A 60 -0.78 -6.87 -6.39
C TYR A 60 0.12 -6.86 -5.14
N PHE A 61 -0.22 -7.61 -4.08
CA PHE A 61 0.53 -7.56 -2.83
C PHE A 61 1.95 -8.17 -2.92
N PRO A 62 2.16 -9.39 -3.46
CA PRO A 62 3.52 -9.93 -3.64
C PRO A 62 4.40 -9.09 -4.60
N PRO A 63 3.90 -8.58 -5.75
CA PRO A 63 4.63 -7.65 -6.59
C PRO A 63 5.06 -6.38 -5.86
N MET A 64 4.16 -5.76 -5.07
CA MET A 64 4.49 -4.57 -4.27
C MET A 64 5.66 -4.84 -3.32
N VAL A 65 5.62 -5.94 -2.56
CA VAL A 65 6.71 -6.32 -1.64
C VAL A 65 8.02 -6.55 -2.39
N SER A 66 7.96 -7.20 -3.55
CA SER A 66 9.13 -7.47 -4.39
C SER A 66 9.74 -6.19 -4.96
N ALA A 67 8.90 -5.21 -5.35
CA ALA A 67 9.35 -3.89 -5.80
C ALA A 67 10.08 -3.15 -4.67
N ILE A 68 9.51 -3.13 -3.46
CA ILE A 68 10.15 -2.51 -2.29
C ILE A 68 11.53 -3.13 -1.99
N GLN A 69 11.68 -4.45 -2.14
CA GLN A 69 12.97 -5.13 -1.93
C GLN A 69 14.03 -4.77 -2.98
N ARG A 70 13.62 -4.51 -4.21
CA ARG A 70 14.52 -4.13 -5.32
C ARG A 70 14.99 -2.68 -5.22
N VAL A 71 14.17 -1.82 -4.64
CA VAL A 71 14.43 -0.40 -4.52
C VAL A 71 15.62 -0.17 -3.56
N ARG A 72 16.63 0.57 -4.04
CA ARG A 72 17.82 0.90 -3.24
C ARG A 72 17.46 1.80 -2.06
N LEU A 73 18.30 1.73 -1.01
CA LEU A 73 18.24 2.64 0.14
C LEU A 73 18.20 4.10 -0.35
N GLY A 74 17.14 4.83 0.01
CA GLY A 74 17.00 6.27 -0.25
C GLY A 74 15.77 6.67 -1.07
N VAL A 75 15.10 5.72 -1.73
CA VAL A 75 13.82 6.03 -2.38
C VAL A 75 12.74 6.21 -1.32
N LYS A 76 12.05 7.34 -1.40
CA LYS A 76 10.96 7.67 -0.49
C LYS A 76 9.70 6.91 -0.92
N PRO A 77 8.89 6.40 0.02
CA PRO A 77 7.58 5.89 -0.33
C PRO A 77 6.74 7.02 -0.96
N PRO A 78 5.79 6.68 -1.85
CA PRO A 78 4.89 7.68 -2.42
C PRO A 78 4.08 8.37 -1.33
N LYS A 79 3.82 9.65 -1.53
CA LYS A 79 2.98 10.45 -0.64
C LYS A 79 1.51 10.30 -1.03
N ALA A 80 0.62 10.70 -0.12
CA ALA A 80 -0.82 10.64 -0.35
C ALA A 80 -1.26 11.37 -1.64
N TYR A 81 -0.74 12.57 -1.92
CA TYR A 81 -1.08 13.30 -3.15
C TYR A 81 -0.56 12.61 -4.42
N GLU A 82 0.52 11.83 -4.33
CA GLU A 82 1.08 11.11 -5.47
C GLU A 82 0.21 9.89 -5.78
N LEU A 83 -0.24 9.18 -4.72
CA LEU A 83 -1.16 8.04 -4.83
C LEU A 83 -2.54 8.45 -5.34
N SER A 84 -3.06 9.61 -4.93
CA SER A 84 -4.38 10.10 -5.35
C SER A 84 -4.35 10.98 -6.59
N GLY A 85 -3.18 11.22 -7.17
CA GLY A 85 -2.99 12.07 -8.33
C GLY A 85 -2.28 11.30 -9.43
N PRO A 86 -1.01 11.61 -9.74
CA PRO A 86 -0.32 11.07 -10.91
C PRO A 86 -0.31 9.53 -10.99
N ILE A 87 -0.16 8.82 -9.87
CA ILE A 87 -0.16 7.34 -9.89
C ILE A 87 -1.57 6.80 -10.23
N LEU A 88 -2.62 7.44 -9.72
CA LEU A 88 -3.99 7.06 -10.05
C LEU A 88 -4.31 7.40 -11.50
N ASP A 89 -3.85 8.56 -11.99
CA ASP A 89 -4.03 8.98 -13.37
C ASP A 89 -3.39 7.98 -14.34
N ASP A 90 -2.18 7.51 -14.03
CA ASP A 90 -1.48 6.49 -14.82
C ASP A 90 -2.27 5.15 -14.87
N GLU A 91 -2.77 4.68 -13.73
CA GLU A 91 -3.59 3.45 -13.66
C GLU A 91 -4.90 3.60 -14.47
N VAL A 92 -5.54 4.77 -14.40
CA VAL A 92 -6.75 5.08 -15.18
C VAL A 92 -6.47 5.03 -16.67
N GLU A 93 -5.34 5.56 -17.13
CA GLU A 93 -4.95 5.51 -18.54
C GLU A 93 -4.62 4.07 -18.99
N GLU A 94 -3.95 3.26 -18.16
CA GLU A 94 -3.72 1.84 -18.45
C GLU A 94 -5.04 1.07 -18.61
N VAL A 95 -6.00 1.28 -17.70
CA VAL A 95 -7.32 0.64 -17.78
C VAL A 95 -8.09 1.10 -19.02
N LYS A 96 -8.06 2.39 -19.35
CA LYS A 96 -8.70 2.92 -20.57
C LYS A 96 -8.12 2.27 -21.82
N LYS A 97 -6.79 2.12 -21.89
CA LYS A 97 -6.13 1.46 -23.02
C LYS A 97 -6.57 0.00 -23.13
N TRP A 98 -6.61 -0.73 -22.01
CA TRP A 98 -7.10 -2.11 -21.98
C TRP A 98 -8.55 -2.23 -22.45
N ILE A 99 -9.42 -1.31 -22.03
CA ILE A 99 -10.82 -1.25 -22.51
C ILE A 99 -10.87 -1.03 -24.02
N GLU A 100 -10.05 -0.13 -24.56
CA GLU A 100 -10.03 0.17 -25.99
C GLU A 100 -9.53 -1.00 -26.83
N GLU A 101 -8.52 -1.72 -26.33
CA GLU A 101 -8.07 -2.99 -26.93
C GLU A 101 -9.19 -4.03 -26.90
N TYR A 102 -9.90 -4.14 -25.77
CA TYR A 102 -11.03 -5.06 -25.65
C TYR A 102 -12.17 -4.71 -26.62
N LYS A 103 -12.46 -3.43 -26.83
CA LYS A 103 -13.47 -2.92 -27.78
C LYS A 103 -13.24 -3.37 -29.21
N GLN A 104 -11.99 -3.54 -29.62
CA GLN A 104 -11.66 -4.02 -30.96
C GLN A 104 -12.20 -5.44 -31.24
N SER A 105 -12.47 -6.23 -30.20
CA SER A 105 -13.07 -7.56 -30.32
C SER A 105 -14.59 -7.55 -30.49
N TRP A 106 -15.26 -6.45 -30.16
CA TRP A 106 -16.72 -6.35 -30.11
C TRP A 106 -17.44 -6.67 -31.43
N PRO A 107 -16.95 -6.22 -32.61
CA PRO A 107 -17.62 -6.52 -33.88
C PRO A 107 -17.69 -8.02 -34.21
N ARG A 108 -16.79 -8.83 -33.61
CA ARG A 108 -16.69 -10.27 -33.90
C ARG A 108 -17.51 -11.13 -32.94
N ILE A 109 -17.60 -10.71 -31.68
CA ILE A 109 -18.15 -11.54 -30.60
C ILE A 109 -19.59 -11.12 -30.26
N GLY A 110 -19.95 -9.85 -30.52
CA GLY A 110 -21.18 -9.25 -29.99
C GLY A 110 -21.08 -9.08 -28.47
N ILE A 111 -21.42 -7.90 -27.96
CA ILE A 111 -21.40 -7.64 -26.52
C ILE A 111 -22.72 -7.01 -26.07
N THR A 112 -23.20 -7.45 -24.90
CA THR A 112 -24.32 -6.81 -24.20
C THR A 112 -23.76 -6.08 -22.99
N LEU A 113 -23.93 -4.76 -22.95
CA LEU A 113 -23.56 -3.95 -21.80
C LEU A 113 -24.75 -3.88 -20.84
N MET A 114 -24.61 -4.45 -19.65
CA MET A 114 -25.59 -4.29 -18.58
C MET A 114 -25.14 -3.16 -17.66
N SER A 115 -26.01 -2.18 -17.41
CA SER A 115 -25.82 -1.14 -16.42
C SER A 115 -26.78 -1.37 -15.28
N ASP A 116 -26.27 -1.51 -14.07
CA ASP A 116 -27.05 -1.51 -12.85
C ASP A 116 -27.10 -0.10 -12.25
N GLY A 117 -28.32 0.36 -11.94
CA GLY A 117 -28.55 1.63 -11.27
C GLY A 117 -29.17 1.34 -9.91
N TRP A 118 -28.39 1.52 -8.85
CA TRP A 118 -28.91 1.48 -7.48
C TRP A 118 -28.97 2.92 -6.96
N LEU A 119 -30.14 3.32 -6.47
CA LEU A 119 -30.31 4.57 -5.73
C LEU A 119 -29.98 4.30 -4.27
N ASN A 120 -29.10 5.12 -3.70
CA ASN A 120 -28.81 5.10 -2.28
C ASN A 120 -29.78 6.11 -1.61
N GLU A 121 -30.71 5.63 -0.78
CA GLU A 121 -31.49 6.46 0.16
C GLU A 121 -30.64 6.91 1.36
#